data_AF-A0A350LUU1-F1
#
_entry.id   AF-A0A350LUU1-F1
#
_cell.length_a   1.000
_cell.length_b   1.000
_cell.length_c   1.000
_cell.angle_alpha   90.00
_cell.angle_beta   90.00
_cell.angle_gamma   90.00
#
_symmetry.space_group_name_H-M   'P 1'
#
loop_
_entity.id
_entity.type
_entity.pdbx_description
1 polymer ?
#
loop_
_entity_poly.entity_id
_entity_poly.type
_entity_poly.pdbx_seq_one_letter_code
_entity_poly.pdbx_strand_id
1 'polypeptide(L)'
;MPWFSVKEAVLPFARFPGVDTILGPEMRSTGEVMGWDVSFPRAFLKAQMGAGVHLPESGRVFVSIKDSDKTPQLVETAQVMTDLGFTLVATRGTAEFLTGSGLDCEVVNKVYEGRPNIVDLLKDG
;
A
#
# COMPACT_ATOMS: atom_id res chain seq x y z
N MET A 1 -25.55 15.55 14.32
CA MET A 1 -25.30 14.82 13.06
C MET A 1 -23.93 14.20 13.17
N PRO A 2 -23.74 12.88 13.04
CA PRO A 2 -22.41 12.33 13.23
C PRO A 2 -21.53 12.69 12.02
N TRP A 3 -20.38 13.28 12.30
CA TRP A 3 -19.27 13.50 11.37
C TRP A 3 -18.14 12.55 11.73
N PHE A 4 -17.24 12.30 10.77
CA PHE A 4 -16.00 11.58 11.00
C PHE A 4 -14.84 12.56 11.13
N SER A 5 -14.02 12.34 12.15
CA SER A 5 -12.76 13.02 12.41
C SER A 5 -11.66 11.97 12.41
N VAL A 6 -10.80 11.99 11.40
CA VAL A 6 -9.70 11.03 11.22
C VAL A 6 -8.38 11.73 11.49
N LYS A 7 -7.55 11.16 12.37
CA LYS A 7 -6.17 11.62 12.62
C LYS A 7 -5.20 10.70 11.89
N GLU A 8 -4.28 11.28 11.12
CA GLU A 8 -3.16 10.57 10.46
C GLU A 8 -1.82 11.13 10.93
N ALA A 9 -0.79 10.28 10.97
CA ALA A 9 0.55 10.62 11.42
C ALA A 9 1.47 11.03 10.25
N VAL A 10 2.39 11.96 10.52
CA VAL A 10 3.46 12.35 9.58
C VAL A 10 4.78 11.74 10.05
N LEU A 11 5.40 10.93 9.17
CA LEU A 11 6.63 10.19 9.46
C LEU A 11 7.83 10.86 8.79
N PRO A 12 8.97 11.02 9.49
CA PRO A 12 10.14 11.73 8.96
C PRO A 12 11.04 10.85 8.06
N PHE A 13 10.51 9.78 7.44
CA PHE A 13 11.30 8.80 6.70
C PHE A 13 12.18 9.40 5.59
N ALA A 14 11.66 10.37 4.84
CA ALA A 14 12.41 11.04 3.78
C ALA A 14 13.61 11.86 4.29
N ARG A 15 13.66 12.21 5.59
CA ARG A 15 14.75 13.00 6.18
C ARG A 15 15.93 12.15 6.64
N PHE A 16 15.74 10.84 6.81
CA PHE A 16 16.74 9.94 7.37
C PHE A 16 16.97 8.74 6.43
N PRO A 17 17.66 8.95 5.30
CA PRO A 17 17.99 7.87 4.38
C PRO A 17 18.83 6.79 5.07
N GLY A 18 18.56 5.52 4.76
CA GLY A 18 19.21 4.37 5.38
C GLY A 18 18.56 3.89 6.68
N VAL A 19 17.57 4.60 7.21
CA VAL A 19 16.69 4.08 8.27
C VAL A 19 15.56 3.28 7.65
N ASP A 20 15.19 2.18 8.30
CA ASP A 20 14.08 1.35 7.86
C ASP A 20 12.74 2.10 7.98
N THR A 21 11.96 2.13 6.90
CA THR A 21 10.70 2.88 6.79
C THR A 21 9.51 2.03 7.19
N ILE A 22 9.59 1.42 8.38
CA ILE A 22 8.61 0.46 8.92
C ILE A 22 8.06 0.99 10.25
N LEU A 23 6.75 0.77 10.46
CA LEU A 23 6.09 1.03 11.73
C LEU A 23 6.41 -0.07 12.74
N GLY A 24 6.60 0.31 13.99
CA GLY A 24 6.91 -0.61 15.07
C GLY A 24 6.23 -0.21 16.39
N PRO A 25 6.57 -0.90 17.48
CA PRO A 25 6.04 -0.58 18.81
C PRO A 25 6.55 0.77 19.36
N GLU A 26 7.63 1.31 18.80
CA GLU A 26 8.19 2.61 19.15
C GLU A 26 7.62 3.72 18.24
N MET A 27 7.16 4.82 18.85
CA MET A 27 6.64 5.97 18.12
C MET A 27 7.76 6.75 17.41
N ARG A 28 7.59 6.99 16.10
CA ARG A 28 8.55 7.75 15.27
C ARG A 28 7.95 8.93 14.52
N SER A 29 6.64 9.15 14.60
CA SER A 29 5.96 10.26 13.93
C SER A 29 6.35 11.60 14.55
N THR A 30 6.53 12.63 13.73
CA THR A 30 6.90 13.98 14.16
C THR A 30 5.73 14.97 14.14
N GLY A 31 4.61 14.57 13.56
CA GLY A 31 3.42 15.41 13.47
C GLY A 31 2.16 14.60 13.19
N GLU A 32 1.05 15.29 13.11
CA GLU A 32 -0.27 14.74 12.84
C GLU A 32 -1.13 15.73 12.06
N VAL A 33 -2.11 15.19 11.34
CA VAL A 33 -3.12 15.95 10.61
C VAL A 33 -4.50 15.39 10.87
N MET A 34 -5.52 16.20 10.61
CA MET A 34 -6.92 15.82 10.79
C MET A 34 -7.68 15.96 9.47
N GLY A 35 -8.33 14.88 9.05
CA GLY A 35 -9.34 14.89 8.01
C GLY A 35 -10.74 14.92 8.62
N TRP A 36 -11.60 15.81 8.14
CA TRP A 36 -12.99 15.94 8.61
C TRP A 36 -13.96 15.85 7.43
N ASP A 37 -14.97 14.98 7.55
CA ASP A 37 -16.04 14.84 6.56
C ASP A 37 -17.26 14.14 7.18
N VAL A 38 -18.41 14.20 6.52
CA VAL A 38 -19.60 13.43 6.89
C VAL A 38 -19.48 11.95 6.50
N SER A 39 -18.55 11.62 5.62
CA SER A 39 -18.26 10.26 5.14
C SER A 39 -16.87 9.82 5.56
N PHE A 40 -16.75 8.63 6.17
CA PHE A 40 -15.46 8.10 6.62
C PHE A 40 -14.40 8.01 5.51
N PRO A 41 -14.67 7.41 4.32
CA PRO A 41 -13.69 7.38 3.23
C PRO A 41 -13.17 8.76 2.82
N ARG A 42 -14.04 9.77 2.82
CA ARG A 42 -13.66 11.16 2.49
C ARG A 42 -12.84 11.81 3.60
N ALA A 43 -13.22 11.59 4.86
CA ALA A 43 -12.43 12.05 6.01
C ALA A 43 -11.04 11.40 6.02
N PHE A 44 -10.96 10.11 5.72
CA PHE A 44 -9.70 9.37 5.64
C PHE A 44 -8.83 9.87 4.47
N LEU A 45 -9.40 10.04 3.28
CA LEU A 45 -8.68 10.63 2.13
C LEU A 45 -8.14 12.03 2.45
N LYS A 46 -8.93 12.89 3.11
CA LYS A 46 -8.48 14.21 3.56
C LYS A 46 -7.30 14.13 4.54
N ALA A 47 -7.31 13.17 5.46
CA ALA A 47 -6.20 12.95 6.38
C ALA A 47 -4.94 12.47 5.64
N GLN A 48 -5.07 11.54 4.70
CA GLN A 48 -3.95 11.09 3.84
C GLN A 48 -3.34 12.24 3.04
N MET A 49 -4.19 13.05 2.38
CA MET A 49 -3.75 14.23 1.64
C MET A 49 -3.05 15.24 2.56
N GLY A 50 -3.58 15.46 3.76
CA GLY A 50 -2.97 16.32 4.78
C GLY A 50 -1.59 15.82 5.21
N ALA A 51 -1.39 14.49 5.26
CA ALA A 51 -0.11 13.86 5.61
C ALA A 51 0.90 13.87 4.44
N GLY A 52 0.53 14.43 3.29
CA GLY A 52 1.37 14.51 2.09
C GLY A 52 1.33 13.26 1.22
N VAL A 53 0.34 12.37 1.41
CA VAL A 53 0.17 11.19 0.57
C VAL A 53 -0.58 11.56 -0.70
N HIS A 54 0.04 11.28 -1.84
CA HIS A 54 -0.57 11.37 -3.16
C HIS A 54 -0.86 9.96 -3.67
N LEU A 55 -2.14 9.57 -3.67
CA LEU A 55 -2.55 8.27 -4.18
C LEU A 55 -2.59 8.29 -5.71
N PRO A 56 -2.07 7.24 -6.38
CA PRO A 56 -2.22 7.11 -7.81
C PRO A 56 -3.68 6.84 -8.19
N GLU A 57 -4.08 7.25 -9.39
CA GLU A 57 -5.43 7.00 -9.95
C GLU A 57 -5.44 5.88 -10.99
N SER A 58 -4.25 5.42 -11.42
CA SER A 58 -4.08 4.30 -12.35
C SER A 58 -2.67 3.71 -12.23
N GLY A 59 -2.44 2.56 -12.86
CA GLY A 59 -1.12 1.95 -12.96
C GLY A 59 -1.06 0.55 -12.37
N ARG A 60 0.02 0.27 -11.64
CA ARG A 60 0.34 -1.07 -11.14
C ARG A 60 0.50 -1.06 -9.63
N VAL A 61 -0.13 -2.01 -8.94
CA VAL A 61 -0.03 -2.20 -7.50
C VAL A 61 0.91 -3.36 -7.21
N PHE A 62 1.98 -3.08 -6.45
CA PHE A 62 2.87 -4.12 -5.95
C PHE A 62 2.36 -4.70 -4.62
N VAL A 63 2.21 -6.03 -4.56
CA VAL A 63 1.74 -6.75 -3.37
C VAL A 63 2.78 -7.79 -2.94
N SER A 64 3.29 -7.67 -1.73
CA SER A 64 4.20 -8.66 -1.16
C SER A 64 3.97 -8.77 0.34
N ILE A 65 3.28 -9.82 0.76
CA ILE A 65 2.79 -9.94 2.13
C ILE A 65 3.21 -11.28 2.75
N LYS A 66 3.30 -11.32 4.09
CA LYS A 66 3.62 -12.56 4.82
C LYS A 66 2.45 -13.54 4.78
N ASP A 67 2.74 -14.83 4.94
CA ASP A 67 1.75 -15.89 4.80
C ASP A 67 0.53 -15.75 5.71
N SER A 68 0.71 -15.22 6.94
CA SER A 68 -0.40 -15.03 7.88
C SER A 68 -1.46 -14.03 7.40
N ASP A 69 -1.09 -13.14 6.48
CA ASP A 69 -1.96 -12.07 5.99
C ASP A 69 -2.53 -12.41 4.59
N LYS A 70 -2.25 -13.61 4.08
CA LYS A 70 -2.88 -14.16 2.87
C LYS A 70 -4.28 -14.67 3.20
N THR A 71 -5.18 -13.73 3.45
CA THR A 71 -6.55 -13.98 3.91
C THR A 71 -7.58 -13.57 2.85
N PRO A 72 -8.88 -13.91 3.04
CA PRO A 72 -9.94 -13.44 2.14
C PRO A 72 -10.00 -11.91 2.02
N GLN A 73 -9.62 -11.17 3.07
CA GLN A 73 -9.56 -9.70 3.02
C GLN A 73 -8.51 -9.18 2.04
N LEU A 74 -7.39 -9.89 1.88
CA LEU A 74 -6.39 -9.53 0.87
C LEU A 74 -6.94 -9.74 -0.54
N VAL A 75 -7.67 -10.84 -0.76
CA VAL A 75 -8.32 -11.13 -2.05
C VAL A 75 -9.34 -10.04 -2.39
N GLU A 76 -10.20 -9.67 -1.42
CA GLU A 76 -11.15 -8.57 -1.58
C GLU A 76 -10.44 -7.25 -1.91
N THR A 77 -9.36 -6.92 -1.18
CA THR A 77 -8.58 -5.70 -1.43
C THR A 77 -7.99 -5.69 -2.84
N ALA A 78 -7.41 -6.81 -3.27
CA ALA A 78 -6.83 -6.95 -4.60
C ALA A 78 -7.90 -6.86 -5.71
N GLN A 79 -9.08 -7.44 -5.50
CA GLN A 79 -10.23 -7.31 -6.41
C GLN A 79 -10.68 -5.85 -6.55
N VAL A 80 -10.77 -5.11 -5.44
CA VAL A 80 -11.11 -3.67 -5.49
C VAL A 80 -10.08 -2.89 -6.32
N MET A 81 -8.78 -3.21 -6.20
CA MET A 81 -7.76 -2.57 -7.02
C MET A 81 -7.94 -2.90 -8.51
N THR A 82 -8.23 -4.15 -8.87
CA THR A 82 -8.47 -4.54 -10.28
C THR A 82 -9.75 -3.93 -10.84
N ASP A 83 -10.81 -3.82 -10.04
CA ASP A 83 -12.08 -3.20 -10.44
C ASP A 83 -11.92 -1.69 -10.70
N LEU A 84 -10.96 -1.06 -10.02
CA LEU A 84 -10.55 0.33 -10.27
C LEU A 84 -9.61 0.48 -11.48
N GLY A 85 -9.25 -0.61 -12.16
CA GLY A 85 -8.42 -0.62 -13.37
C GLY A 85 -6.91 -0.71 -13.13
N PHE A 86 -6.48 -1.02 -11.91
CA PHE A 86 -5.06 -1.29 -11.64
C PHE A 86 -4.67 -2.70 -12.06
N THR A 87 -3.40 -2.86 -12.43
CA THR A 87 -2.78 -4.18 -12.63
C THR A 87 -2.05 -4.61 -11.35
N LEU A 88 -2.02 -5.91 -11.06
CA LEU A 88 -1.33 -6.44 -9.89
C LEU A 88 0.03 -7.03 -10.27
N VAL A 89 1.05 -6.73 -9.48
CA VAL A 89 2.35 -7.41 -9.52
C VAL A 89 2.73 -7.85 -8.11
N ALA A 90 3.27 -9.05 -7.95
CA ALA A 90 3.54 -9.59 -6.62
C ALA A 90 4.75 -10.50 -6.56
N THR A 91 5.32 -10.66 -5.36
CA THR A 91 6.32 -11.70 -5.13
C THR A 91 5.68 -13.09 -5.26
N ARG A 92 6.46 -14.08 -5.71
CA ARG A 92 5.97 -15.42 -6.11
C ARG A 92 4.89 -16.02 -5.21
N GLY A 93 5.15 -16.14 -3.91
CA GLY A 93 4.17 -16.75 -2.99
C GLY A 93 2.90 -15.92 -2.78
N THR A 94 2.95 -14.60 -2.99
CA THR A 94 1.75 -13.75 -2.96
C THR A 94 0.99 -13.85 -4.28
N ALA A 95 1.70 -13.86 -5.41
CA ALA A 95 1.11 -14.04 -6.73
C ALA A 95 0.39 -15.40 -6.86
N GLU A 96 0.99 -16.48 -6.38
CA GLU A 96 0.38 -17.83 -6.35
C GLU A 96 -0.93 -17.84 -5.53
N PHE A 97 -0.97 -17.13 -4.40
CA PHE A 97 -2.17 -17.01 -3.59
C PHE A 97 -3.29 -16.23 -4.29
N LEU A 98 -2.96 -15.10 -4.92
CA LEU A 98 -3.92 -14.26 -5.64
C LEU A 98 -4.46 -14.96 -6.89
N THR A 99 -3.58 -15.55 -7.70
CA THR A 99 -3.97 -16.32 -8.90
C THR A 99 -4.78 -17.56 -8.56
N GLY A 100 -4.45 -18.26 -7.46
CA GLY A 100 -5.26 -19.35 -6.93
C GLY A 100 -6.67 -18.92 -6.48
N SER A 101 -6.87 -17.62 -6.23
CA SER A 101 -8.16 -17.01 -5.91
C SER A 101 -8.87 -16.41 -7.13
N GLY A 102 -8.34 -16.60 -8.34
CA GLY A 102 -8.94 -16.14 -9.60
C GLY A 102 -8.55 -14.73 -10.03
N LEU A 103 -7.55 -14.10 -9.40
CA LEU A 103 -7.07 -12.76 -9.76
C LEU A 103 -5.83 -12.81 -10.66
N ASP A 104 -5.83 -12.04 -11.73
CA ASP A 104 -4.65 -11.87 -12.59
C ASP A 104 -3.56 -11.08 -11.85
N CYS A 105 -2.36 -11.67 -11.74
CA CYS A 105 -1.24 -11.07 -11.04
C CYS A 105 0.10 -11.45 -11.68
N GLU A 106 0.90 -10.45 -12.07
CA GLU A 106 2.25 -10.65 -12.60
C GLU A 106 3.24 -11.01 -11.47
N VAL A 107 4.16 -11.94 -11.72
CA VAL A 107 5.20 -12.28 -10.75
C VAL A 107 6.41 -11.37 -10.95
N VAL A 108 6.91 -10.77 -9.86
CA VAL A 108 8.19 -10.06 -9.83
C VAL A 108 9.18 -10.74 -8.88
N ASN A 109 10.45 -10.74 -9.28
CA ASN A 109 11.55 -11.27 -8.48
C ASN A 109 11.86 -10.34 -7.29
N LYS A 110 12.21 -10.93 -6.16
CA LYS A 110 12.96 -10.23 -5.11
C LYS A 110 14.37 -9.93 -5.60
N VAL A 111 15.06 -9.00 -4.93
CA VAL A 111 16.41 -8.54 -5.32
C VAL A 111 17.41 -9.70 -5.45
N TYR A 112 17.33 -10.71 -4.57
CA TYR A 112 18.23 -11.87 -4.60
C TYR A 112 17.82 -12.95 -5.62
N GLU A 113 16.66 -12.83 -6.27
CA GLU A 113 16.11 -13.85 -7.19
C GLU A 113 16.50 -13.57 -8.67
N GLY A 114 17.22 -12.48 -8.94
CA GLY A 114 17.73 -12.14 -10.28
C GLY A 114 17.17 -10.83 -10.82
N ARG A 115 17.21 -10.65 -12.15
CA ARG A 115 16.72 -9.46 -12.84
C ARG A 115 15.74 -9.82 -13.98
N PRO A 116 14.73 -8.99 -14.26
CA PRO A 116 14.35 -7.79 -13.49
C PRO A 116 13.78 -8.17 -12.12
N ASN A 117 14.05 -7.34 -11.10
CA ASN A 117 13.47 -7.47 -9.75
C ASN A 117 12.66 -6.23 -9.38
N ILE A 118 12.01 -6.28 -8.21
CA ILE A 118 11.14 -5.20 -7.74
C ILE A 118 11.83 -3.83 -7.67
N VAL A 119 13.12 -3.76 -7.36
CA VAL A 119 13.84 -2.47 -7.32
C VAL A 119 14.05 -1.92 -8.73
N ASP A 120 14.23 -2.79 -9.72
CA ASP A 120 14.31 -2.36 -11.12
C ASP A 120 12.95 -1.80 -11.57
N LEU A 121 11.85 -2.52 -11.30
CA LEU A 121 10.49 -2.05 -11.64
C LEU A 121 10.14 -0.72 -10.95
N LEU A 122 10.48 -0.55 -9.68
CA LEU A 122 10.21 0.70 -8.97
C LEU A 122 10.98 1.90 -9.53
N LYS A 123 12.13 1.67 -10.18
CA LYS A 123 12.94 2.73 -10.80
C LYS A 123 12.46 3.07 -12.21
N ASP A 124 11.99 2.08 -12.94
CA ASP A 124 11.60 2.22 -14.34
C ASP A 124 10.19 2.82 -14.52
N GLY A 125 9.38 2.82 -13.45
CA GLY A 125 8.02 3.37 -13.43
C GLY A 125 7.00 2.49 -14.13
#